data_AF-A0AB33T449-F1
#
_entry.id   AF-A0AB33T449-F1
#
_cell.length_a   1.000
_cell.length_b   1.000
_cell.length_c   1.000
_cell.angle_alpha   90.00
_cell.angle_beta   90.00
_cell.angle_gamma   90.00
#
_symmetry.space_group_name_H-M   'P 1'
#
loop_
_entity.id
_entity.type
_entity.pdbx_description
1 polymer ?
#
loop_
_entity_poly.entity_id
_entity_poly.type
_entity_poly.pdbx_seq_one_letter_code
_entity_poly.pdbx_strand_id
1 'polypeptide(L)'
;MAAKNATPYVHTVEIEGVEKKINLKPFGSVPSGVIRRNRKNPEQGMWEIIEWGAVSEADLAVFDELPLTDVEDLFTAWQEAGQVTVGE
;
A
#
# COMPACT_ATOMS: atom_id res chain seq x y z
N MET A 1 -21.06 6.23 7.86
CA MET A 1 -20.34 6.74 6.67
C MET A 1 -19.89 5.51 5.88
N ALA A 2 -20.26 5.43 4.61
CA ALA A 2 -20.37 4.17 3.88
C ALA A 2 -19.00 3.53 3.54
N ALA A 3 -18.68 2.41 4.19
CA ALA A 3 -17.75 1.43 3.62
C ALA A 3 -18.52 0.58 2.61
N LYS A 4 -18.68 1.07 1.38
CA LYS A 4 -19.32 0.32 0.30
C LYS A 4 -18.54 0.55 -0.99
N ASN A 5 -17.64 -0.40 -1.28
CA ASN A 5 -16.91 -0.56 -2.55
C ASN A 5 -16.03 0.63 -2.92
N ALA A 6 -15.00 0.92 -2.13
CA ALA A 6 -13.91 1.74 -2.63
C ALA A 6 -13.10 0.88 -3.62
N THR A 7 -13.06 1.34 -4.87
CA THR A 7 -12.35 0.70 -5.99
C THR A 7 -10.90 0.38 -5.57
N PRO A 8 -10.37 -0.81 -5.92
CA PRO A 8 -8.96 -1.11 -5.70
C PRO A 8 -8.07 -0.01 -6.29
N TYR A 9 -7.06 0.40 -5.52
CA TYR A 9 -5.99 1.26 -6.03
C TYR A 9 -5.10 0.43 -6.95
N VAL A 10 -4.88 0.90 -8.17
CA VAL A 10 -4.01 0.23 -9.14
C VAL A 10 -2.82 1.12 -9.38
N HIS A 11 -1.63 0.60 -9.10
CA HIS A 11 -0.37 1.28 -9.39
C HIS A 11 0.36 0.52 -10.49
N THR A 12 0.97 1.25 -11.42
CA THR A 12 1.77 0.67 -12.49
C THR A 12 3.23 0.99 -12.23
N VAL A 13 4.08 -0.05 -12.25
CA VAL A 13 5.53 0.07 -12.13
C VAL A 13 6.20 -0.56 -13.35
N GLU A 14 7.39 -0.09 -13.69
CA GLU A 14 8.21 -0.69 -14.74
C GLU A 14 9.42 -1.36 -14.09
N ILE A 15 9.55 -2.67 -14.29
CA ILE A 15 10.68 -3.47 -13.77
C ILE A 15 11.39 -4.10 -14.96
N GLU A 16 12.67 -3.78 -15.13
CA GLU A 16 13.51 -4.26 -16.25
C GLU A 16 12.89 -4.05 -17.65
N GLY A 17 12.16 -2.95 -17.84
CA GLY A 17 11.47 -2.65 -19.12
C GLY A 17 10.11 -3.34 -19.28
N VAL A 18 9.61 -4.02 -18.25
CA VAL A 18 8.32 -4.71 -18.24
C VAL A 18 7.35 -3.97 -17.32
N GLU A 19 6.22 -3.54 -17.88
CA GLU A 19 5.12 -2.96 -17.11
C GLU A 19 4.45 -4.02 -16.24
N LYS A 20 4.42 -3.79 -14.92
CA LYS A 20 3.69 -4.59 -13.93
C LYS A 20 2.65 -3.73 -13.24
N LYS A 21 1.53 -4.35 -12.86
CA LYS A 21 0.43 -3.70 -12.14
C LYS A 21 0.32 -4.30 -10.75
N ILE A 22 0.17 -3.42 -9.76
CA ILE A 22 -0.02 -3.76 -8.36
C ILE A 22 -1.44 -3.33 -7.97
N ASN A 23 -2.24 -4.29 -7.53
CA ASN A 23 -3.61 -4.06 -7.07
C ASN A 23 -3.63 -4.04 -5.54
N LEU A 24 -4.04 -2.90 -4.98
CA LEU A 24 -4.14 -2.68 -3.55
C LEU A 24 -5.58 -2.37 -3.14
N LYS A 25 -5.95 -2.79 -1.94
CA LYS A 25 -7.17 -2.33 -1.29
C LYS A 25 -7.09 -0.81 -1.08
N PRO A 26 -8.22 -0.11 -0.95
CA PRO A 26 -8.24 1.32 -0.63
C PRO A 26 -7.49 1.62 0.67
N PHE A 27 -6.54 2.55 0.67
CA PHE A 27 -5.74 2.85 1.87
C PHE A 27 -6.60 3.32 3.04
N GLY A 28 -7.65 4.11 2.79
CA GLY A 28 -8.60 4.55 3.82
C GLY A 28 -9.39 3.42 4.50
N SER A 29 -9.27 2.17 4.02
CA SER A 29 -9.87 0.99 4.64
C SER A 29 -8.89 0.17 5.50
N VAL A 30 -7.65 0.63 5.67
CA VAL A 30 -6.66 0.01 6.57
C VAL A 30 -7.22 -0.05 7.99
N PRO A 31 -7.26 -1.24 8.63
CA PRO A 31 -7.71 -1.35 10.01
C PRO A 31 -6.79 -0.57 10.94
N SER A 32 -7.34 0.35 11.74
CA SER A 32 -6.57 1.14 12.71
C SER A 32 -5.80 0.29 13.73
N GLY A 33 -6.21 -0.97 13.91
CA GLY A 33 -5.48 -1.98 14.69
C GLY A 33 -4.06 -2.25 14.19
N VAL A 34 -3.83 -2.21 12.87
CA VAL A 34 -2.50 -2.36 12.23
C VAL A 34 -1.60 -1.19 12.59
N ILE A 35 -2.13 0.04 12.55
CA ILE A 35 -1.38 1.23 12.98
C ILE A 35 -1.07 1.16 14.48
N ARG A 36 -2.08 0.87 15.31
CA ARG A 36 -1.96 0.86 16.78
C ARG A 36 -0.90 -0.15 17.26
N ARG A 37 -0.86 -1.36 16.68
CA ARG A 37 0.10 -2.40 17.09
C ARG A 37 1.54 -2.02 16.70
N ASN A 38 1.74 -1.36 15.55
CA ASN A 38 3.05 -0.96 15.04
C ASN A 38 3.46 0.47 15.36
N ARG A 39 2.74 1.19 16.23
CA ARG A 39 3.04 2.60 16.60
C ARG A 39 4.46 2.89 17.11
N LYS A 40 5.23 1.85 17.44
CA LYS A 40 6.63 1.95 17.91
C LYS A 40 7.65 1.51 16.84
N ASN A 41 7.19 0.92 15.75
CA ASN A 41 8.01 0.46 14.63
C ASN A 41 7.29 0.80 13.31
N PRO A 42 7.45 2.04 12.82
CA PRO A 42 6.75 2.51 11.62
C PRO A 42 7.06 1.67 10.37
N GLU A 43 8.30 1.21 10.22
CA GLU A 43 8.73 0.37 9.10
C GLU A 43 7.98 -0.97 9.08
N GLN A 44 7.92 -1.67 10.21
CA GLN A 44 7.09 -2.87 10.32
C GLN A 44 5.61 -2.56 10.06
N GLY A 45 5.13 -1.39 10.49
CA GLY A 45 3.79 -0.92 10.20
C GLY A 45 3.52 -0.78 8.70
N MET A 46 4.45 -0.20 7.95
CA MET A 46 4.37 -0.06 6.49
C MET A 46 4.22 -1.44 5.83
N TRP A 47 5.09 -2.39 6.17
CA TRP A 47 5.06 -3.73 5.58
C TRP A 47 3.78 -4.50 5.90
N GLU A 48 3.29 -4.43 7.14
CA GLU A 48 2.00 -5.07 7.48
C GLU A 48 0.81 -4.43 6.76
N ILE A 49 0.87 -3.14 6.44
CA ILE A 49 -0.15 -2.46 5.63
C ILE A 49 -0.07 -2.94 4.17
N ILE A 50 1.14 -3.11 3.63
CA ILE A 50 1.36 -3.65 2.28
C ILE A 50 0.82 -5.09 2.19
N GLU A 51 1.19 -5.96 3.15
CA GLU A 51 0.71 -7.35 3.23
C GLU A 51 -0.82 -7.44 3.32
N TRP A 52 -1.43 -6.56 4.13
CA TRP A 52 -2.89 -6.50 4.23
C TRP A 52 -3.52 -5.94 2.94
N GLY A 53 -2.85 -4.97 2.30
CA GLY A 53 -3.34 -4.18 1.20
C GLY A 53 -3.35 -4.92 -0.13
N ALA A 54 -2.32 -5.72 -0.40
CA ALA A 54 -2.23 -6.50 -1.62
C ALA A 54 -3.45 -7.41 -1.84
N VAL A 55 -3.94 -7.44 -3.07
CA VAL A 55 -5.14 -8.22 -3.44
C VAL A 55 -4.76 -9.68 -3.76
N SER A 56 -3.50 -9.93 -4.12
CA SER A 56 -2.98 -11.27 -4.43
C SER A 56 -1.50 -11.43 -4.03
N GLU A 57 -1.04 -12.68 -3.94
CA GLU A 57 0.38 -13.01 -3.76
C GLU A 57 1.25 -12.50 -4.92
N ALA A 58 0.68 -12.42 -6.13
CA ALA A 58 1.38 -11.88 -7.29
C ALA A 58 1.64 -10.37 -7.15
N ASP A 59 0.69 -9.62 -6.56
CA ASP A 59 0.89 -8.21 -6.26
C ASP A 59 2.00 -8.02 -5.20
N LEU A 60 2.07 -8.90 -4.18
CA LEU A 60 3.15 -8.89 -3.18
C LEU A 60 4.51 -9.19 -3.79
N ALA A 61 4.59 -10.16 -4.70
CA ALA A 61 5.85 -10.50 -5.37
C ALA A 61 6.42 -9.31 -6.17
N VAL A 62 5.59 -8.38 -6.63
CA VAL A 62 6.11 -7.15 -7.27
C VAL A 62 6.85 -6.27 -6.25
N PHE A 63 6.37 -6.17 -5.01
CA PHE A 63 7.07 -5.40 -3.97
C PHE A 63 8.45 -6.00 -3.63
N ASP A 64 8.60 -7.33 -3.69
CA ASP A 64 9.88 -7.99 -3.44
C ASP A 64 10.95 -7.68 -4.51
N GLU A 65 10.51 -7.27 -5.71
CA GLU A 65 11.38 -6.89 -6.82
C GLU A 65 11.70 -5.40 -6.87
N LEU A 66 10.94 -4.56 -6.16
CA LEU A 66 11.09 -3.11 -6.19
C LEU A 66 12.23 -2.63 -5.27
N PRO A 67 13.00 -1.61 -5.69
CA PRO A 67 13.83 -0.84 -4.78
C PRO A 67 13.00 -0.25 -3.64
N LEU A 68 13.56 -0.18 -2.42
CA LEU A 68 12.86 0.36 -1.25
C LEU A 68 12.37 1.81 -1.48
N THR A 69 13.12 2.62 -2.22
CA THR A 69 12.71 3.99 -2.59
C THR A 69 11.39 4.01 -3.37
N ASP A 70 11.22 3.07 -4.29
CA ASP A 70 10.04 3.00 -5.15
C ASP A 70 8.83 2.46 -4.35
N VAL A 71 9.10 1.59 -3.37
CA VAL A 71 8.08 1.14 -2.40
C VAL A 71 7.59 2.31 -1.54
N GLU A 72 8.48 3.17 -1.04
CA GLU A 72 8.11 4.36 -0.26
C GLU A 72 7.28 5.36 -1.08
N ASP A 73 7.67 5.62 -2.33
CA ASP A 73 6.94 6.49 -3.25
C ASP A 73 5.54 5.94 -3.57
N LEU A 74 5.45 4.64 -3.88
CA LEU A 74 4.17 3.95 -4.10
C LEU A 74 3.29 4.03 -2.85
N PHE A 75 3.86 3.77 -1.68
CA PHE A 75 3.11 3.79 -0.42
C PHE A 75 2.54 5.17 -0.12
N THR A 76 3.31 6.22 -0.41
CA THR A 76 2.87 7.62 -0.31
C THR A 76 1.73 7.92 -1.29
N ALA A 77 1.88 7.55 -2.57
CA ALA A 77 0.83 7.74 -3.57
C ALA A 77 -0.46 6.99 -3.23
N TRP A 78 -0.33 5.80 -2.64
CA TRP A 78 -1.47 5.00 -2.18
C TRP A 78 -2.19 5.66 -0.98
N GLN A 79 -1.45 6.26 -0.04
CA GLN A 79 -2.00 7.06 1.06
C GLN A 79 -2.79 8.27 0.57
N GLU A 80 -2.20 9.04 -0.35
CA GLU A 80 -2.82 10.23 -0.94
C GLU A 80 -4.12 9.87 -1.68
N ALA A 81 -4.11 8.77 -2.43
CA ALA A 81 -5.31 8.26 -3.10
C ALA A 81 -6.41 7.86 -2.09
N GLY A 82 -6.03 7.42 -0.89
CA GLY A 82 -6.94 7.15 0.21
C GLY A 82 -7.39 8.39 1.00
N GLN A 83 -6.92 9.58 0.63
CA GLN A 83 -7.14 10.84 1.36
C GLN A 83 -6.71 10.75 2.84
N VAL A 84 -5.68 9.95 3.13
CA VAL A 84 -5.08 9.86 4.46
C VAL A 84 -3.79 10.66 4.44
N THR A 85 -3.80 11.82 5.10
CA THR A 85 -2.58 12.61 5.33
C THR A 85 -1.96 12.20 6.66
N VAL A 86 -0.69 11.80 6.64
CA VAL A 86 0.07 11.51 7.88
C VAL A 86 0.52 12.83 8.47
N GLY A 87 -0.33 13.42 9.34
CA GLY A 87 0.00 14.60 10.13
C GLY A 87 0.13 15.90 9.32
N GLU A 88 -0.75 16.86 9.60
CA GLU A 88 -0.25 18.24 9.75
C GLU A 88 0.43 18.37 11.11
#